data_AF-A0A929PHY4-F1
#
_entry.id   AF-A0A929PHY4-F1
#
_cell.length_a   1.000
_cell.length_b   1.000
_cell.length_c   1.000
_cell.angle_alpha   90.00
_cell.angle_beta   90.00
_cell.angle_gamma   90.00
#
_symmetry.space_group_name_H-M   'P 1'
#
loop_
_entity.id
_entity.type
_entity.pdbx_description
1 polymer ?
#
loop_
_entity_poly.entity_id
_entity_poly.type
_entity_poly.pdbx_seq_one_letter_code
_entity_poly.pdbx_strand_id
1 'polypeptide(L)'
;MERTLSIIKPDGVSRGFIGDVIKRFEGAGIRIAAMKMIYLSKKEAEGFYAVHRERPFFQSLTDFMSSGPIIVMVLEGEDVIQR
;
A
#
# COMPACT_ATOMS: atom_id res chain seq x y z
N MET A 1 -4.75 -19.70 -6.77
CA MET A 1 -4.00 -18.98 -5.72
C MET A 1 -3.30 -17.79 -6.34
N GLU A 2 -3.71 -16.59 -5.94
CA GLU A 2 -3.25 -15.31 -6.48
C GLU A 2 -2.43 -14.53 -5.45
N ARG A 3 -1.74 -13.48 -5.92
CA ARG A 3 -1.06 -12.50 -5.06
C ARG A 3 -1.41 -11.09 -5.49
N THR A 4 -1.62 -10.20 -4.51
CA THR A 4 -1.85 -8.78 -4.77
C THR A 4 -1.02 -7.91 -3.84
N LEU A 5 -0.74 -6.68 -4.29
CA LEU A 5 -0.04 -5.67 -3.51
C LEU A 5 -1.06 -4.87 -2.69
N SER A 6 -0.79 -4.74 -1.39
CA SER A 6 -1.51 -3.83 -0.50
C SER A 6 -0.55 -2.82 0.10
N ILE A 7 -1.01 -1.57 0.25
CA ILE A 7 -0.23 -0.47 0.81
C ILE A 7 -1.03 0.24 1.89
N ILE A 8 -0.49 0.27 3.11
CA ILE A 8 -0.95 1.22 4.14
C ILE A 8 -0.19 2.52 3.90
N LYS A 9 -0.93 3.55 3.49
CA LYS A 9 -0.42 4.88 3.16
C LYS A 9 0.08 5.64 4.40
N PRO A 10 0.82 6.77 4.22
CA PRO A 10 1.43 7.48 5.35
C PRO A 10 0.47 7.92 6.46
N ASP A 11 -0.76 8.30 6.10
CA ASP A 11 -1.81 8.67 7.05
C ASP A 11 -2.30 7.47 7.88
N GLY A 12 -2.43 6.30 7.27
CA GLY A 12 -2.78 5.06 7.97
C GLY A 12 -1.70 4.64 8.95
N VAL A 13 -0.43 4.83 8.58
CA VAL A 13 0.71 4.57 9.47
C VAL A 13 0.75 5.57 10.63
N SER A 14 0.67 6.87 10.35
CA SER A 14 0.77 7.91 11.40
C SER A 14 -0.39 7.88 12.39
N ARG A 15 -1.55 7.38 11.98
CA ARG A 15 -2.74 7.18 12.84
C ARG A 15 -2.75 5.85 13.58
N GLY A 16 -1.74 4.99 13.40
CA GLY A 16 -1.60 3.72 14.12
C GLY A 16 -2.45 2.56 13.58
N PHE A 17 -2.97 2.65 12.35
CA PHE A 17 -3.88 1.63 11.79
C PHE A 17 -3.21 0.36 11.25
N ILE A 18 -1.89 0.22 11.40
CA ILE A 18 -1.17 -0.95 10.88
C ILE A 18 -1.76 -2.25 11.41
N GLY A 19 -1.97 -2.35 12.73
CA GLY A 19 -2.52 -3.54 13.37
C GLY A 19 -3.95 -3.84 12.94
N ASP A 20 -4.80 -2.82 12.81
CA ASP A 20 -6.20 -2.98 12.41
C ASP A 20 -6.33 -3.51 10.98
N VAL A 21 -5.48 -3.03 10.06
CA VAL A 21 -5.45 -3.49 8.67
C VAL A 21 -4.95 -4.92 8.58
N ILE A 22 -3.87 -5.27 9.30
CA ILE A 22 -3.36 -6.65 9.36
C ILE A 22 -4.46 -7.59 9.88
N LYS A 23 -5.09 -7.23 11.00
CA LYS A 23 -6.16 -8.00 11.62
C LYS A 23 -7.34 -8.22 10.67
N ARG A 24 -7.66 -7.23 9.83
CA ARG A 24 -8.71 -7.36 8.82
C ARG A 24 -8.36 -8.43 7.76
N PHE A 25 -7.12 -8.44 7.25
CA PHE A 25 -6.71 -9.43 6.26
C PHE A 25 -6.66 -10.84 6.86
N GLU A 26 -6.01 -10.99 8.02
CA GLU A 26 -5.91 -12.29 8.70
C GLU A 26 -7.28 -12.82 9.12
N GLY A 27 -8.16 -11.96 9.65
CA GLY A 27 -9.54 -12.30 10.01
C GLY A 27 -10.41 -12.71 8.81
N ALA A 28 -10.07 -12.26 7.60
CA ALA A 28 -10.70 -12.71 6.36
C ALA A 28 -10.06 -14.00 5.79
N GLY A 29 -9.09 -14.60 6.48
CA GLY A 29 -8.34 -15.76 5.99
C GLY A 29 -7.38 -15.44 4.84
N ILE A 30 -7.05 -14.16 4.62
CA ILE A 30 -6.06 -13.75 3.61
C ILE A 30 -4.67 -13.86 4.24
N ARG A 31 -3.75 -14.55 3.55
CA ARG A 31 -2.39 -14.72 4.01
C ARG A 31 -1.55 -13.49 3.67
N ILE A 32 -0.84 -12.92 4.64
CA ILE A 32 0.21 -11.92 4.38
C ILE A 32 1.51 -12.69 4.12
N ALA A 33 1.89 -12.82 2.85
CA ALA A 33 3.05 -13.60 2.43
C ALA A 33 4.38 -12.85 2.65
N ALA A 34 4.36 -11.51 2.57
CA ALA A 34 5.49 -10.65 2.87
C ALA A 34 5.00 -9.27 3.31
N MET A 35 5.79 -8.59 4.15
CA MET A 35 5.49 -7.23 4.59
C MET A 35 6.79 -6.46 4.85
N LYS A 36 6.83 -5.17 4.51
CA LYS A 36 7.96 -4.28 4.82
C LYS A 36 7.49 -2.85 5.07
N MET A 37 8.05 -2.20 6.08
CA MET A 37 7.97 -0.76 6.22
C MET A 37 9.05 -0.09 5.36
N ILE A 38 8.65 0.85 4.51
CA ILE A 38 9.58 1.59 3.64
C ILE A 38 9.23 3.08 3.64
N TYR A 39 10.21 3.90 3.26
CA TYR A 39 10.01 5.31 2.93
C TYR A 39 10.22 5.46 1.42
N LEU A 40 9.20 5.88 0.70
CA LEU A 40 9.36 6.17 -0.72
C LEU A 40 10.00 7.55 -0.89
N SER A 41 11.05 7.62 -1.69
CA SER A 41 11.45 8.90 -2.29
C SER A 41 10.34 9.39 -3.24
N LYS A 42 10.28 10.70 -3.47
CA LYS A 42 9.36 11.31 -4.44
C LYS A 42 9.48 10.64 -5.83
N LYS A 43 10.71 10.37 -6.28
CA LYS A 43 10.98 9.70 -7.56
C LYS A 43 10.43 8.27 -7.63
N GLU A 44 10.55 7.51 -6.54
CA GLU A 44 9.96 6.15 -6.47
C GLU A 44 8.43 6.22 -6.50
N ALA A 45 7.82 7.17 -5.78
CA ALA A 45 6.37 7.38 -5.82
C ALA A 45 5.89 7.77 -7.23
N GLU A 46 6.58 8.68 -7.91
CA GLU A 46 6.30 9.06 -9.31
C GLU A 46 6.45 7.90 -10.29
N GLY A 47 7.46 7.06 -10.09
CA GLY A 47 7.65 5.83 -10.86
C GLY A 47 6.50 4.85 -10.67
N PHE A 48 6.08 4.62 -9.42
CA PHE A 48 4.99 3.70 -9.08
C PHE A 48 3.63 4.19 -9.63
N TYR A 49 3.35 5.50 -9.54
CA TYR A 49 2.09 6.10 -10.01
C TYR A 49 2.16 6.65 -11.44
N ALA A 50 3.15 6.26 -12.25
CA ALA A 50 3.36 6.82 -13.58
C ALA A 50 2.13 6.75 -14.52
N VAL A 51 1.26 5.74 -14.33
CA VAL A 51 -0.02 5.61 -15.05
C VAL A 51 -0.95 6.82 -14.87
N HIS A 52 -0.75 7.61 -13.82
CA HIS A 52 -1.53 8.81 -13.53
C HIS A 52 -0.79 10.11 -13.88
N ARG A 53 0.35 10.06 -14.58
CA ARG A 53 1.22 11.24 -14.83
C ARG A 53 0.48 12.45 -15.44
N GLU A 54 -0.50 12.21 -16.30
CA GLU A 54 -1.27 13.27 -16.96
C GLU A 54 -2.49 13.74 -16.14
N ARG A 55 -2.75 13.13 -14.98
CA ARG A 55 -3.87 13.48 -14.12
C ARG A 55 -3.51 14.70 -13.26
N PRO A 56 -4.45 15.64 -13.04
CA PRO A 56 -4.19 16.86 -12.28
C PRO A 56 -3.76 16.62 -10.82
N PHE A 57 -4.08 15.45 -10.26
CA PHE A 57 -3.71 15.05 -8.89
C PHE A 57 -2.36 14.31 -8.79
N PHE A 58 -1.63 14.12 -9.89
CA PHE A 58 -0.41 13.29 -9.87
C PHE A 58 0.65 13.81 -8.89
N GLN A 59 0.86 15.12 -8.87
CA GLN A 59 1.86 15.74 -8.01
C GLN A 59 1.48 15.60 -6.53
N SER A 60 0.24 15.95 -6.16
CA SER A 60 -0.21 15.83 -4.78
C SER A 60 -0.26 14.37 -4.31
N LEU A 61 -0.63 13.42 -5.17
CA LEU A 61 -0.58 11.99 -4.85
C LEU A 61 0.85 11.53 -4.54
N THR A 62 1.80 11.88 -5.38
CA THR A 62 3.19 11.44 -5.24
C THR A 62 3.90 12.15 -4.07
N ASP A 63 3.59 13.43 -3.83
CA ASP A 63 4.05 14.15 -2.62
C ASP A 63 3.55 13.46 -1.36
N PHE A 64 2.23 13.19 -1.31
CA PHE A 64 1.60 12.53 -0.19
C PHE A 64 2.24 11.17 0.10
N MET A 65 2.44 10.35 -0.93
CA MET A 65 3.02 9.00 -0.78
C MET A 65 4.49 8.99 -0.37
N SER A 66 5.22 10.08 -0.62
CA SER A 66 6.62 10.27 -0.16
C SER A 66 6.76 11.04 1.16
N SER A 67 5.64 11.48 1.77
CA SER A 67 5.67 12.33 2.97
C SER A 67 5.97 11.57 4.27
N GLY A 68 5.82 10.25 4.26
CA GLY A 68 5.88 9.42 5.46
C GLY A 68 6.22 7.96 5.17
N PRO A 69 6.43 7.14 6.21
CA PRO A 69 6.61 5.71 6.03
C PRO A 69 5.31 5.07 5.56
N ILE A 70 5.42 4.03 4.74
CA ILE A 70 4.31 3.17 4.31
C ILE A 70 4.59 1.73 4.71
N ILE A 71 3.52 0.93 4.83
CA ILE A 71 3.64 -0.53 4.90
C ILE A 71 3.23 -1.09 3.55
N VAL A 72 4.12 -1.84 2.91
CA VAL A 72 3.80 -2.63 1.71
C VAL A 72 3.65 -4.10 2.09
N MET A 73 2.64 -4.75 1.54
CA MET A 73 2.31 -6.15 1.81
C MET A 73 2.05 -6.91 0.52
N VAL A 74 2.50 -8.16 0.48
CA VAL A 74 2.05 -9.16 -0.49
C VAL A 74 0.95 -9.98 0.18
N LEU A 75 -0.27 -9.84 -0.31
CA LEU A 75 -1.42 -10.63 0.12
C LEU A 75 -1.57 -11.84 -0.81
N GLU A 76 -1.85 -13.01 -0.26
CA GLU A 76 -1.99 -14.28 -0.98
C GLU A 76 -3.30 -14.96 -0.59
N GLY A 77 -4.03 -15.48 -1.58
CA GLY A 77 -5.29 -16.19 -1.35
C GLY A 77 -6.01 -16.57 -2.65
N GLU A 78 -7.16 -17.22 -2.52
CA GLU A 78 -8.12 -17.40 -3.61
C GLU A 78 -8.90 -16.10 -3.83
N ASP A 79 -9.01 -15.68 -5.09
CA ASP A 79 -9.68 -14.44 -5.54
C ASP A 79 -9.30 -13.20 -4.73
N VAL A 80 -8.06 -13.14 -4.23
CA VAL A 80 -7.59 -12.12 -3.27
C VAL A 80 -7.55 -10.72 -3.89
N ILE A 81 -7.57 -10.60 -5.22
CA ILE A 81 -7.63 -9.32 -5.91
C ILE A 81 -9.05 -8.73 -5.84
N GLN A 82 -10.09 -9.56 -5.83
CA GLN A 82 -11.50 -9.14 -5.84
C GLN A 82 -12.12 -9.01 -4.44
N ARG A 83 -11.51 -9.64 -3.41
CA ARG A 83 -11.97 -9.64 -2.02
C ARG A 83 -11.56 -8.39 -1.23
#